data_AF-A0A8J5JC81-F1
#
_entry.id   AF-A0A8J5JC81-F1
#
_cell.length_a   1.000
_cell.length_b   1.000
_cell.length_c   1.000
_cell.angle_alpha   90.00
_cell.angle_beta   90.00
_cell.angle_gamma   90.00
#
_symmetry.space_group_name_H-M   'P 1'
#
loop_
_entity.id
_entity.type
_entity.pdbx_description
1 polymer ?
#
loop_
_entity_poly.entity_id
_entity_poly.type
_entity_poly.pdbx_seq_one_letter_code
_entity_poly.pdbx_strand_id
1 'polypeptide(L)'
;MLFLEQTQGFAQEDRASDAATASPSLFELLMQERMAAGFKPAVEYLVHTLCESYPNLALTIPVRRLDETYALLRFCIERYFLSTYGSLATEKFYGMKRVTLHDNGSTETTTVPLTRRARKLALLFAVVVPYLKTKLDAYHKETAEQLARTRSTASGVGTEQRMGNFLQRLRSFQYLRTLKKGFVATYPFAHFGYEGSFFLYQWLYLFGDTPYFSPFLRFMKTVLVRVTPDDESVLQQNEATYREKVLEKLAGPGLFDRVRRLALRATWATLDHSYVLLLLGVAGYKFVEWMYSEEGVAAKLRLTGTDAPIPPPPLPPQFFGQALTLATMDPTLCPLCKKKRVNPAIAPSGYVFCYPCIYHHVEKHGECPITQIKCEPATIVKIYDDARDP
;
A
#
# COMPACT_ATOMS: atom_id res chain seq x y z
N MET A 1 -1.88 10.41 -16.95
CA MET A 1 -1.43 11.79 -17.16
C MET A 1 -2.42 12.82 -16.62
N LEU A 2 -3.74 12.61 -16.68
CA LEU A 2 -4.76 13.58 -16.21
C LEU A 2 -4.80 13.84 -14.68
N PHE A 3 -4.33 12.93 -13.83
CA PHE A 3 -4.38 13.12 -12.36
C PHE A 3 -3.33 14.10 -11.82
N LEU A 4 -2.31 14.45 -12.61
CA LEU A 4 -1.26 15.40 -12.20
C LEU A 4 -1.59 16.85 -12.62
N GLU A 5 -2.41 17.06 -13.64
CA GLU A 5 -2.85 18.40 -14.05
C GLU A 5 -3.68 19.11 -12.98
N GLN A 6 -4.40 18.35 -12.14
CA GLN A 6 -5.32 18.92 -11.15
C GLN A 6 -4.63 19.57 -9.93
N THR A 7 -3.29 19.44 -9.80
CA THR A 7 -2.51 20.10 -8.73
C THR A 7 -1.77 21.36 -9.19
N GLN A 8 -1.88 21.73 -10.47
CA GLN A 8 -1.23 22.93 -11.03
C GLN A 8 -1.92 24.25 -10.66
N GLY A 9 -3.13 24.21 -10.07
CA GLY A 9 -4.00 25.38 -9.90
C GLY A 9 -3.67 26.37 -8.77
N PHE A 10 -2.56 26.24 -8.03
CA PHE A 10 -2.29 27.11 -6.86
C PHE A 10 -1.01 27.97 -6.94
N ALA A 11 -0.25 27.95 -8.05
CA ALA A 11 1.04 28.65 -8.09
C ALA A 11 1.34 29.46 -9.37
N GLN A 12 0.37 29.71 -10.25
CA GLN A 12 0.68 30.16 -11.60
C GLN A 12 -0.21 31.29 -12.12
N GLU A 13 0.01 32.51 -11.61
CA GLU A 13 -0.40 33.72 -12.35
C GLU A 13 0.73 34.72 -12.65
N ASP A 14 1.92 34.65 -12.04
CA ASP A 14 2.91 35.75 -12.19
C ASP A 14 4.27 35.43 -12.84
N ARG A 15 4.50 34.26 -13.46
CA ARG A 15 5.80 33.97 -14.14
C ARG A 15 5.65 33.22 -15.46
N ALA A 16 5.10 33.89 -16.46
CA ALA A 16 4.92 33.33 -17.82
C ALA A 16 6.19 33.35 -18.71
N SER A 17 7.38 33.70 -18.18
CA SER A 17 8.62 33.77 -18.99
C SER A 17 9.75 32.81 -18.60
N ASP A 18 9.67 32.08 -17.48
CA ASP A 18 10.77 31.23 -16.97
C ASP A 18 10.39 29.73 -16.92
N ALA A 19 9.64 29.24 -17.92
CA ALA A 19 9.22 27.83 -17.97
C ALA A 19 10.36 26.82 -18.28
N ALA A 20 11.60 27.28 -18.47
CA ALA A 20 12.67 26.44 -19.00
C ALA A 20 13.37 25.52 -17.97
N THR A 21 13.28 25.75 -16.66
CA THR A 21 14.01 24.94 -15.65
C THR A 21 13.38 25.02 -14.25
N ALA A 22 12.08 24.77 -14.12
CA ALA A 22 11.44 24.79 -12.80
C ALA A 22 11.90 23.59 -11.93
N SER A 23 12.52 23.89 -10.78
CA SER A 23 12.81 22.89 -9.74
C SER A 23 11.51 22.27 -9.22
N PRO A 24 11.46 20.94 -9.00
CA PRO A 24 10.26 20.27 -8.49
C PRO A 24 9.91 20.71 -7.07
N SER A 25 8.63 20.66 -6.73
CA SER A 25 8.21 20.97 -5.37
C SER A 25 8.73 19.91 -4.38
N LEU A 26 8.96 20.28 -3.12
CA LEU A 26 9.34 19.32 -2.08
C LEU A 26 8.28 18.22 -1.91
N PHE A 27 7.01 18.57 -2.08
CA PHE A 27 5.91 17.61 -2.03
C PHE A 27 6.00 16.57 -3.17
N GLU A 28 6.27 16.98 -4.41
CA GLU A 28 6.48 16.05 -5.53
C GLU A 28 7.62 15.06 -5.25
N LEU A 29 8.74 15.57 -4.73
CA LEU A 29 9.90 14.76 -4.38
C LEU A 29 9.60 13.75 -3.25
N LEU A 30 8.88 14.18 -2.22
CA LEU A 30 8.46 13.29 -1.14
C LEU A 30 7.47 12.23 -1.63
N MET A 31 6.50 12.60 -2.47
CA MET A 31 5.54 11.63 -3.02
C MET A 31 6.25 10.56 -3.86
N GLN A 32 7.22 10.98 -4.66
CA GLN A 32 8.07 10.07 -5.44
C GLN A 32 8.84 9.08 -4.55
N GLU A 33 9.44 9.52 -3.44
CA GLU A 33 10.13 8.62 -2.51
C GLU A 33 9.17 7.64 -1.82
N ARG A 34 7.97 8.10 -1.43
CA ARG A 34 6.95 7.25 -0.80
C ARG A 34 6.46 6.16 -1.74
N MET A 35 6.23 6.49 -3.01
CA MET A 35 5.92 5.50 -4.04
C MET A 35 7.06 4.47 -4.17
N ALA A 36 8.31 4.93 -4.22
CA ALA A 36 9.47 4.05 -4.33
C ALA A 36 9.59 3.05 -3.17
N ALA A 37 9.27 3.50 -1.95
CA ALA A 37 9.28 2.66 -0.75
C ALA A 37 8.15 1.60 -0.76
N GLY A 38 7.03 1.87 -1.43
CA GLY A 38 5.88 0.96 -1.49
C GLY A 38 6.06 -0.28 -2.38
N PHE A 39 7.00 -0.27 -3.32
CA PHE A 39 7.18 -1.40 -4.25
C PHE A 39 7.62 -2.69 -3.57
N LYS A 40 8.54 -2.64 -2.60
CA LYS A 40 9.05 -3.84 -1.94
C LYS A 40 7.93 -4.57 -1.16
N PRO A 41 7.18 -3.90 -0.25
CA PRO A 41 6.05 -4.53 0.42
C PRO A 41 4.98 -5.08 -0.52
N ALA A 42 4.72 -4.39 -1.64
CA ALA A 42 3.75 -4.87 -2.63
C ALA A 42 4.20 -6.19 -3.29
N VAL A 43 5.48 -6.31 -3.65
CA VAL A 43 6.03 -7.56 -4.20
C VAL A 43 6.01 -8.67 -3.15
N GLU A 44 6.35 -8.37 -1.90
CA GLU A 44 6.27 -9.34 -0.79
C GLU A 44 4.85 -9.86 -0.59
N TYR A 45 3.84 -8.97 -0.60
CA TYR A 45 2.44 -9.35 -0.49
C TYR A 45 2.00 -10.24 -1.66
N LEU A 46 2.33 -9.85 -2.91
CA LEU A 46 2.00 -10.66 -4.08
C LEU A 46 2.63 -12.04 -4.02
N VAL A 47 3.91 -12.13 -3.64
CA VAL A 47 4.58 -13.43 -3.49
C VAL A 47 3.93 -14.26 -2.39
N HIS A 48 3.54 -13.64 -1.26
CA HIS A 48 2.84 -14.33 -0.18
C HIS A 48 1.51 -14.93 -0.65
N THR A 49 0.65 -14.12 -1.26
CA THR A 49 -0.66 -14.58 -1.79
C THR A 49 -0.52 -15.68 -2.85
N LEU A 50 0.52 -15.60 -3.70
CA LEU A 50 0.83 -16.66 -4.66
C LEU A 50 1.31 -17.94 -3.99
N CYS A 51 2.07 -17.85 -2.90
CA CYS A 51 2.52 -19.02 -2.13
C CYS A 51 1.36 -19.69 -1.36
N GLU A 52 0.39 -18.91 -0.87
CA GLU A 52 -0.83 -19.45 -0.27
C GLU A 52 -1.66 -20.23 -1.29
N SER A 53 -1.77 -19.70 -2.51
CA SER A 53 -2.52 -20.35 -3.60
C SER A 53 -1.78 -21.55 -4.18
N TYR A 54 -0.43 -21.49 -4.24
CA TYR A 54 0.42 -22.51 -4.84
C TYR A 54 1.67 -22.78 -3.97
N PRO A 55 1.61 -23.75 -3.03
CA PRO A 55 2.69 -23.98 -2.06
C PRO A 55 4.01 -24.43 -2.71
N ASN A 56 3.94 -25.06 -3.89
CA ASN A 56 5.13 -25.49 -4.64
C ASN A 56 6.00 -24.30 -5.10
N LEU A 57 5.44 -23.09 -5.24
CA LEU A 57 6.19 -21.90 -5.63
C LEU A 57 7.14 -21.43 -4.51
N ALA A 58 6.84 -21.71 -3.24
CA ALA A 58 7.66 -21.30 -2.11
C ALA A 58 9.08 -21.91 -2.13
N LEU A 59 9.23 -23.09 -2.75
CA LEU A 59 10.51 -23.79 -2.88
C LEU A 59 11.40 -23.20 -3.99
N THR A 60 10.85 -22.35 -4.86
CA THR A 60 11.61 -21.77 -5.95
C THR A 60 12.65 -20.77 -5.42
N ILE A 61 13.83 -20.78 -6.04
CA ILE A 61 14.94 -19.87 -5.71
C ILE A 61 14.51 -18.38 -5.61
N PRO A 62 13.69 -17.83 -6.54
CA PRO A 62 13.32 -16.42 -6.47
C PRO A 62 12.50 -16.05 -5.24
N VAL A 63 11.62 -16.93 -4.77
CA VAL A 63 10.81 -16.71 -3.58
C VAL A 63 11.64 -16.88 -2.31
N ARG A 64 12.52 -17.89 -2.28
CA ARG A 64 13.42 -18.13 -1.14
C ARG A 64 14.42 -17.01 -0.90
N ARG A 65 14.87 -16.34 -1.97
CA ARG A 65 15.82 -15.21 -1.95
C ARG A 65 15.16 -13.94 -2.48
N LEU A 66 14.01 -13.59 -1.90
CA LEU A 66 13.18 -12.48 -2.38
C LEU A 66 13.91 -11.14 -2.31
N ASP A 67 14.70 -10.89 -1.27
CA ASP A 67 15.51 -9.66 -1.16
C ASP A 67 16.50 -9.53 -2.32
N GLU A 68 17.22 -10.61 -2.65
CA GLU A 68 18.26 -10.61 -3.67
C GLU A 68 17.64 -10.53 -5.08
N THR A 69 16.53 -11.24 -5.31
CA THR A 69 15.82 -11.20 -6.59
C THR A 69 15.12 -9.87 -6.81
N TYR A 70 14.52 -9.27 -5.77
CA TYR A 70 13.97 -7.92 -5.83
C TYR A 70 15.06 -6.89 -6.11
N ALA A 71 16.22 -6.98 -5.45
CA ALA A 71 17.33 -6.06 -5.70
C ALA A 71 17.85 -6.17 -7.16
N LEU A 72 17.94 -7.39 -7.70
CA LEU A 72 18.30 -7.62 -9.10
C LEU A 72 17.25 -7.09 -10.07
N LEU A 73 15.96 -7.32 -9.80
CA LEU A 73 14.85 -6.79 -10.59
C LEU A 73 14.88 -5.27 -10.60
N ARG A 74 14.99 -4.64 -9.42
CA ARG A 74 15.12 -3.19 -9.28
C ARG A 74 16.34 -2.66 -10.01
N PHE A 75 17.49 -3.33 -9.95
CA PHE A 75 18.68 -2.96 -10.71
C PHE A 75 18.42 -2.95 -12.22
N CYS A 76 17.79 -4.00 -12.76
CA CYS A 76 17.48 -4.10 -14.19
C CYS A 76 16.53 -2.99 -14.65
N ILE A 77 15.47 -2.75 -13.87
CA ILE A 77 14.50 -1.69 -14.13
C ILE A 77 15.19 -0.32 -14.10
N GLU A 78 15.84 0.03 -13.00
CA GLU A 78 16.47 1.35 -12.84
C GLU A 78 17.58 1.58 -13.86
N ARG A 79 18.33 0.54 -14.23
CA ARG A 79 19.33 0.62 -15.30
C ARG A 79 18.69 0.97 -16.65
N TYR A 80 17.58 0.32 -16.98
CA TYR A 80 16.83 0.61 -18.20
C TYR A 80 16.35 2.08 -18.19
N PHE A 81 15.67 2.51 -17.12
CA PHE A 81 15.14 3.86 -17.01
C PHE A 81 16.24 4.94 -17.05
N LEU A 82 17.35 4.76 -16.33
CA LEU A 82 18.48 5.69 -16.36
C LEU A 82 19.16 5.76 -17.73
N SER A 83 19.17 4.65 -18.49
CA SER A 83 19.78 4.60 -19.81
C SER A 83 18.91 5.24 -20.89
N THR A 84 17.59 5.10 -20.79
CA THR A 84 16.63 5.54 -21.81
C THR A 84 16.14 6.96 -21.55
N TYR A 85 15.81 7.28 -20.29
CA TYR A 85 15.15 8.54 -19.91
C TYR A 85 16.02 9.48 -19.07
N GLY A 86 17.17 9.00 -18.56
CA GLY A 86 18.01 9.81 -17.67
C GLY A 86 17.38 10.06 -16.29
N SER A 87 16.42 9.24 -15.89
CA SER A 87 15.71 9.30 -14.62
C SER A 87 15.53 7.91 -14.02
N LEU A 88 15.24 7.82 -12.73
CA LEU A 88 14.77 6.58 -12.11
C LEU A 88 13.32 6.28 -12.55
N ALA A 89 12.89 5.04 -12.36
CA ALA A 89 11.54 4.61 -12.70
C ALA A 89 10.47 5.47 -12.02
N THR A 90 10.62 5.76 -10.72
CA THR A 90 9.67 6.62 -10.00
C THR A 90 9.80 8.09 -10.37
N GLU A 91 11.00 8.57 -10.67
CA GLU A 91 11.21 9.95 -11.15
C GLU A 91 10.50 10.18 -12.48
N LYS A 92 10.60 9.24 -13.42
CA LYS A 92 9.86 9.30 -14.68
C LYS A 92 8.34 9.33 -14.46
N PHE A 93 7.84 8.53 -13.51
CA PHE A 93 6.40 8.47 -13.22
C PHE A 93 5.85 9.82 -12.73
N TYR A 94 6.65 10.58 -12.00
CA TYR A 94 6.32 11.93 -11.54
C TYR A 94 6.81 13.04 -12.49
N GLY A 95 7.20 12.71 -13.73
CA GLY A 95 7.59 13.71 -14.73
C GLY A 95 8.90 14.43 -14.43
N MET A 96 9.86 13.77 -13.78
CA MET A 96 11.16 14.33 -13.42
C MET A 96 12.32 13.66 -14.19
N LYS A 97 13.34 14.46 -14.49
CA LYS A 97 14.62 14.03 -15.05
C LYS A 97 15.78 14.49 -14.18
N ARG A 98 16.87 13.71 -14.17
CA ARG A 98 18.12 14.13 -13.52
C ARG A 98 18.98 14.92 -14.51
N VAL A 99 19.69 15.90 -13.99
CA VAL A 99 20.57 16.77 -14.77
C VAL A 99 21.81 17.06 -13.94
N THR A 100 22.99 17.11 -14.56
CA THR A 100 24.21 17.57 -13.88
C THR A 100 24.29 19.09 -13.93
N LEU A 101 24.50 19.72 -12.78
CA LEU A 101 24.79 21.15 -12.73
C LEU A 101 26.24 21.37 -13.16
N HIS A 102 26.43 22.18 -14.21
CA HIS A 102 27.75 22.64 -14.61
C HIS A 102 27.89 24.12 -14.26
N ASP A 103 28.83 24.39 -13.37
CA ASP A 103 29.18 25.74 -12.96
C ASP A 103 30.25 26.28 -13.93
N ASN A 104 29.76 26.86 -15.03
CA ASN A 104 30.56 27.75 -15.85
C ASN A 104 30.39 29.11 -15.18
N GLY A 105 31.42 29.71 -14.60
CA GLY A 105 31.37 30.91 -13.72
C GLY A 105 30.73 32.20 -14.26
N SER A 106 29.85 32.14 -15.25
CA SER A 106 28.75 33.06 -15.52
C SER A 106 27.55 32.77 -14.61
N THR A 107 26.74 33.79 -14.34
CA THR A 107 25.54 33.77 -13.47
C THR A 107 24.42 32.80 -13.86
N GLU A 108 24.56 32.04 -14.95
CA GLU A 108 23.59 31.06 -15.45
C GLU A 108 24.13 29.63 -15.35
N THR A 109 23.53 28.83 -14.47
CA THR A 109 23.86 27.40 -14.34
C THR A 109 23.37 26.65 -15.58
N THR A 110 24.30 26.11 -16.38
CA THR A 110 23.93 25.32 -17.57
C THR A 110 23.60 23.87 -17.18
N THR A 111 22.46 23.39 -17.67
CA THR A 111 21.95 22.04 -17.44
C THR A 111 22.49 21.06 -18.49
N VAL A 112 23.35 20.13 -18.08
CA VAL A 112 23.96 19.13 -18.98
C VAL A 112 23.34 17.74 -18.74
N PRO A 113 23.12 16.92 -19.78
CA PRO A 113 22.64 15.54 -19.61
C PRO A 113 23.60 14.69 -18.77
N LEU A 114 23.07 13.69 -18.06
CA LEU A 114 23.88 12.90 -17.11
C LEU A 114 25.09 12.26 -17.78
N THR A 115 26.25 12.46 -17.16
CA THR A 115 27.48 11.74 -17.49
C THR A 115 27.34 10.23 -17.22
N ARG A 116 28.06 9.39 -17.98
CA ARG A 116 28.12 7.93 -17.75
C ARG A 116 28.51 7.55 -16.31
N ARG A 117 29.39 8.34 -15.67
CA ARG A 117 29.81 8.14 -14.27
C ARG A 117 28.65 8.43 -13.30
N ALA A 118 27.96 9.55 -13.49
CA ALA A 118 26.79 9.93 -12.69
C ALA A 118 25.68 8.88 -12.79
N ARG A 119 25.43 8.29 -13.97
CA ARG A 119 24.46 7.19 -14.11
C ARG A 119 24.82 5.95 -13.29
N LYS A 120 26.11 5.55 -13.28
CA LYS A 120 26.58 4.41 -12.48
C LYS A 120 26.47 4.68 -10.98
N LEU A 121 26.81 5.89 -10.54
CA LEU A 121 26.66 6.31 -9.14
C LEU A 121 25.19 6.40 -8.73
N ALA A 122 24.33 6.93 -9.59
CA ALA A 122 22.88 6.99 -9.35
C ALA A 122 22.30 5.60 -9.13
N LEU A 123 22.68 4.63 -9.96
CA LEU A 123 22.30 3.22 -9.82
C LEU A 123 22.80 2.62 -8.50
N LEU A 124 24.05 2.92 -8.11
CA LEU A 124 24.64 2.46 -6.86
C LEU A 124 23.87 3.00 -5.65
N PHE A 125 23.57 4.30 -5.62
CA PHE A 125 22.82 4.92 -4.52
C PHE A 125 21.34 4.55 -4.52
N ALA A 126 20.73 4.27 -5.68
CA ALA A 126 19.32 3.93 -5.78
C ALA A 126 19.01 2.47 -5.40
N VAL A 127 19.95 1.55 -5.63
CA VAL A 127 19.72 0.10 -5.47
C VAL A 127 20.66 -0.52 -4.45
N VAL A 128 21.97 -0.34 -4.60
CA VAL A 128 22.97 -1.04 -3.78
C VAL A 128 22.98 -0.51 -2.35
N VAL A 129 22.93 0.82 -2.16
CA VAL A 129 22.95 1.41 -0.82
C VAL A 129 21.71 1.06 0.00
N PRO A 130 20.46 1.19 -0.52
CA PRO A 130 19.28 0.75 0.20
C PRO A 130 19.29 -0.75 0.52
N TYR A 131 19.76 -1.58 -0.42
CA TYR A 131 19.92 -3.01 -0.18
C TYR A 131 20.89 -3.30 0.96
N LEU A 132 22.09 -2.71 0.92
CA LEU A 132 23.09 -2.89 1.98
C LEU A 132 22.59 -2.38 3.33
N LYS A 133 21.91 -1.22 3.34
CA LYS A 133 21.27 -0.67 4.54
C LYS A 133 20.27 -1.67 5.13
N THR A 134 19.37 -2.23 4.32
CA THR A 134 18.39 -3.22 4.81
C THR A 134 19.04 -4.47 5.39
N LYS A 135 20.14 -4.96 4.80
CA LYS A 135 20.90 -6.10 5.35
C LYS A 135 21.64 -5.73 6.65
N LEU A 136 22.17 -4.51 6.75
CA LEU A 136 22.78 -3.99 7.98
C LEU A 136 21.75 -3.83 9.11
N ASP A 137 20.57 -3.30 8.80
CA ASP A 137 19.45 -3.18 9.74
C ASP A 137 19.00 -4.57 10.25
N ALA A 138 18.84 -5.54 9.35
CA ALA A 138 18.52 -6.91 9.72
C ALA A 138 19.60 -7.54 10.60
N TYR A 139 20.88 -7.38 10.22
CA TYR A 139 22.01 -7.89 10.99
C TYR A 139 22.12 -7.26 12.38
N HIS A 140 21.84 -5.95 12.50
CA HIS A 140 21.80 -5.24 13.78
C HIS A 140 20.70 -5.81 14.68
N LYS A 141 19.48 -5.99 14.16
CA LYS A 141 18.35 -6.57 14.90
C LYS A 141 18.68 -7.99 15.39
N GLU A 142 19.16 -8.86 14.50
CA GLU A 142 19.54 -10.24 14.86
C GLU A 142 20.64 -10.26 15.93
N THR A 143 21.67 -9.42 15.79
CA THR A 143 22.79 -9.37 16.75
C THR A 143 22.35 -8.80 18.10
N ALA A 144 21.48 -7.78 18.10
CA ALA A 144 20.92 -7.19 19.30
C ALA A 144 20.06 -8.21 20.07
N GLU A 145 19.21 -8.97 19.37
CA GLU A 145 18.40 -10.04 19.96
C GLU A 145 19.26 -11.17 20.54
N GLN A 146 20.26 -11.64 19.78
CA GLN A 146 21.19 -12.68 20.26
C GLN A 146 21.93 -12.22 21.52
N LEU A 147 22.35 -10.96 21.57
CA LEU A 147 23.04 -10.40 22.72
C LEU A 147 22.10 -10.28 23.94
N ALA A 148 20.83 -9.89 23.72
CA ALA A 148 19.81 -9.85 24.77
C ALA A 148 19.54 -11.25 25.35
N ARG A 149 19.35 -12.27 24.50
CA ARG A 149 19.16 -13.68 24.93
C ARG A 149 20.38 -14.26 25.66
N THR A 150 21.59 -13.87 25.28
CA THR A 150 22.82 -14.33 25.96
C THR A 150 23.00 -13.66 27.33
N ARG A 151 22.54 -12.40 27.47
CA ARG A 151 22.58 -11.70 28.76
C ARG A 151 21.62 -12.33 29.77
N SER A 152 20.43 -12.76 29.34
CA SER A 152 19.45 -13.40 30.23
C SER A 152 19.88 -14.81 30.68
N THR A 153 20.58 -15.57 29.84
CA THR A 153 21.07 -16.93 30.18
C THR A 153 22.35 -16.90 31.04
N ALA A 154 23.22 -15.90 30.88
CA ALA A 154 24.45 -15.77 31.67
C ALA A 154 24.21 -15.42 33.14
N SER A 155 23.04 -14.87 33.48
CA SER A 155 22.60 -14.65 34.87
C SER A 155 22.15 -15.93 35.60
N GLY A 156 22.15 -17.10 34.95
CA GLY A 156 21.51 -18.32 35.48
C GLY A 156 22.39 -19.53 35.82
N VAL A 157 23.66 -19.64 35.44
CA VAL A 157 24.45 -20.87 35.72
C VAL A 157 25.94 -20.57 35.96
N GLY A 158 26.40 -20.82 37.19
CA GLY A 158 27.83 -20.93 37.50
C GLY A 158 28.36 -22.31 37.13
N THR A 159 29.42 -22.39 36.32
CA THR A 159 30.20 -23.62 36.14
C THR A 159 31.63 -23.27 35.73
N GLU A 160 32.53 -23.25 36.72
CA GLU A 160 33.91 -22.75 36.61
C GLU A 160 34.95 -23.74 36.02
N GLN A 161 34.63 -25.00 35.72
CA GLN A 161 35.68 -26.04 35.75
C GLN A 161 36.12 -26.68 34.42
N ARG A 162 35.92 -26.01 33.27
CA ARG A 162 36.33 -26.53 31.94
C ARG A 162 37.18 -25.56 31.11
N MET A 163 37.91 -24.68 31.79
CA MET A 163 38.41 -23.42 31.22
C MET A 163 39.80 -23.47 30.55
N GLY A 164 40.66 -24.46 30.82
CA GLY A 164 42.08 -24.42 30.42
C GLY A 164 42.39 -24.52 28.91
N ASN A 165 41.79 -25.49 28.19
CA ASN A 165 42.12 -25.74 26.77
C ASN A 165 41.19 -25.04 25.78
N PHE A 166 40.12 -24.39 26.27
CA PHE A 166 39.13 -23.62 25.49
C PHE A 166 39.56 -22.14 25.33
N LEU A 167 40.40 -21.64 26.24
CA LEU A 167 40.84 -20.24 26.37
C LEU A 167 41.59 -19.67 25.15
N GLN A 168 42.29 -20.50 24.37
CA GLN A 168 43.08 -20.02 23.21
C GLN A 168 42.23 -19.83 21.93
N ARG A 169 41.14 -20.60 21.76
CA ARG A 169 40.09 -20.37 20.74
C ARG A 169 39.10 -19.27 21.15
N LEU A 170 39.07 -18.90 22.43
CA LEU A 170 38.19 -17.89 23.01
C LEU A 170 38.62 -16.44 22.75
N ARG A 171 39.89 -16.12 22.47
CA ARG A 171 40.35 -14.73 22.30
C ARG A 171 39.79 -14.07 21.03
N SER A 172 39.71 -14.81 19.92
CA SER A 172 39.02 -14.37 18.70
C SER A 172 37.50 -14.26 18.93
N PHE A 173 36.92 -15.17 19.72
CA PHE A 173 35.51 -15.13 20.11
C PHE A 173 35.17 -13.95 21.03
N GLN A 174 36.07 -13.57 21.95
CA GLN A 174 35.95 -12.41 22.84
C GLN A 174 36.08 -11.11 22.05
N TYR A 175 37.07 -11.00 21.16
CA TYR A 175 37.23 -9.84 20.29
C TYR A 175 36.01 -9.66 19.38
N LEU A 176 35.54 -10.72 18.72
CA LEU A 176 34.32 -10.69 17.91
C LEU A 176 33.08 -10.33 18.74
N ARG A 177 32.98 -10.81 19.99
CA ARG A 177 31.89 -10.46 20.91
C ARG A 177 31.93 -8.99 21.33
N THR A 178 33.12 -8.45 21.57
CA THR A 178 33.31 -7.02 21.88
C THR A 178 33.00 -6.15 20.66
N LEU A 179 33.44 -6.55 19.46
CA LEU A 179 33.08 -5.88 18.22
C LEU A 179 31.58 -5.91 17.97
N LYS A 180 30.90 -7.05 18.18
CA LYS A 180 29.44 -7.15 18.08
C LYS A 180 28.71 -6.25 19.08
N LYS A 181 29.17 -6.20 20.33
CA LYS A 181 28.63 -5.28 21.35
C LYS A 181 28.84 -3.82 20.95
N GLY A 182 30.05 -3.48 20.49
CA GLY A 182 30.38 -2.16 19.98
C GLY A 182 29.48 -1.77 18.82
N PHE A 183 29.35 -2.64 17.82
CA PHE A 183 28.48 -2.44 16.66
C PHE A 183 27.01 -2.19 17.07
N VAL A 184 26.44 -3.02 17.96
CA VAL A 184 25.06 -2.84 18.42
C VAL A 184 24.87 -1.49 19.13
N ALA A 185 25.88 -1.03 19.87
CA ALA A 185 25.86 0.25 20.57
C ALA A 185 26.08 1.46 19.64
N THR A 186 26.96 1.36 18.63
CA THR A 186 27.30 2.47 17.73
C THR A 186 26.34 2.61 16.55
N TYR A 187 25.73 1.52 16.09
CA TYR A 187 24.86 1.51 14.91
C TYR A 187 23.67 2.49 15.01
N PRO A 188 22.95 2.61 16.14
CA PRO A 188 21.85 3.57 16.26
C PRO A 188 22.29 5.02 16.02
N PHE A 189 23.48 5.40 16.48
CA PHE A 189 24.03 6.73 16.24
C PHE A 189 24.42 6.93 14.78
N ALA A 190 25.00 5.92 14.14
CA ALA A 190 25.31 5.95 12.71
C ALA A 190 24.03 6.04 11.85
N HIS A 191 23.00 5.27 12.19
CA HIS A 191 21.68 5.33 11.54
C HIS A 191 21.04 6.70 11.77
N PHE A 192 21.12 7.26 12.99
CA PHE A 192 20.61 8.60 13.28
C PHE A 192 21.32 9.67 12.44
N GLY A 193 22.65 9.62 12.36
CA GLY A 193 23.42 10.53 11.51
C GLY A 193 23.09 10.39 10.02
N TYR A 194 22.87 9.16 9.55
CA TYR A 194 22.41 8.89 8.19
C TYR A 194 21.06 9.56 7.92
N GLU A 195 20.01 9.25 8.69
CA GLU A 195 18.66 9.82 8.46
C GLU A 195 18.62 11.32 8.72
N GLY A 196 19.34 11.79 9.74
CA GLY A 196 19.49 13.21 10.03
C GLY A 196 20.09 13.97 8.87
N SER A 197 21.02 13.37 8.11
CA SER A 197 21.54 14.00 6.90
C SER A 197 20.47 14.16 5.82
N PHE A 198 19.63 13.15 5.56
CA PHE A 198 18.52 13.27 4.60
C PHE A 198 17.53 14.35 5.02
N PHE A 199 17.11 14.32 6.29
CA PHE A 199 16.21 15.33 6.84
C PHE A 199 16.78 16.75 6.72
N LEU A 200 18.07 16.93 7.02
CA LEU A 200 18.73 18.24 6.90
C LEU A 200 18.72 18.75 5.46
N TYR A 201 18.98 17.90 4.46
CA TYR A 201 18.90 18.30 3.05
C TYR A 201 17.47 18.61 2.61
N GLN A 202 16.49 17.83 3.04
CA GLN A 202 15.08 18.11 2.77
C GLN A 202 14.66 19.45 3.39
N TRP A 203 15.13 19.74 4.61
CA TRP A 203 14.89 21.00 5.28
C TRP A 203 15.57 22.17 4.54
N LEU A 204 16.86 22.06 4.20
CA LEU A 204 17.57 23.10 3.43
C LEU A 204 16.95 23.33 2.04
N TYR A 205 16.44 22.27 1.40
CA TYR A 205 15.71 22.38 0.13
C TYR A 205 14.41 23.15 0.29
N LEU A 206 13.68 22.96 1.40
CA LEU A 206 12.45 23.70 1.69
C LEU A 206 12.68 25.21 1.79
N PHE A 207 13.80 25.63 2.38
CA PHE A 207 14.16 27.04 2.55
C PHE A 207 14.82 27.66 1.30
N GLY A 208 15.13 26.85 0.29
CA GLY A 208 15.79 27.31 -0.94
C GLY A 208 17.30 27.52 -0.82
N ASP A 209 17.90 27.17 0.32
CA ASP A 209 19.34 27.33 0.56
C ASP A 209 20.18 26.37 -0.29
N THR A 210 19.62 25.21 -0.66
CA THR A 210 20.31 24.23 -1.51
C THR A 210 19.38 23.67 -2.59
N PRO A 211 19.85 23.51 -3.84
CA PRO A 211 19.08 22.88 -4.92
C PRO A 211 19.06 21.34 -4.82
N TYR A 212 19.69 20.76 -3.79
CA TYR A 212 19.83 19.32 -3.63
C TYR A 212 18.88 18.78 -2.57
N PHE A 213 17.97 17.90 -2.98
CA PHE A 213 16.99 17.29 -2.08
C PHE A 213 17.58 16.20 -1.15
N SER A 214 18.66 15.53 -1.58
CA SER A 214 19.28 14.46 -0.79
C SER A 214 20.80 14.56 -0.79
N PRO A 215 21.47 14.03 0.25
CA PRO A 215 22.95 14.03 0.32
C PRO A 215 23.58 13.30 -0.86
N PHE A 216 22.90 12.28 -1.39
CA PHE A 216 23.34 11.53 -2.56
C PHE A 216 23.34 12.38 -3.84
N LEU A 217 22.32 13.22 -4.02
CA LEU A 217 22.24 14.14 -5.16
C LEU A 217 23.35 15.19 -5.11
N ARG A 218 23.64 15.73 -3.92
CA ARG A 218 24.79 16.64 -3.73
C ARG A 218 26.11 15.95 -4.04
N PHE A 219 26.32 14.72 -3.55
CA PHE A 219 27.53 13.96 -3.80
C PHE A 219 27.76 13.71 -5.31
N MET A 220 26.68 13.46 -6.05
CA MET A 220 26.75 13.28 -7.51
C MET A 220 26.77 14.60 -8.31
N LYS A 221 26.55 15.74 -7.66
CA LYS A 221 26.32 17.06 -8.29
C LYS A 221 25.19 17.03 -9.33
N THR A 222 24.15 16.25 -9.05
CA THR A 222 22.96 16.12 -9.92
C THR A 222 21.74 16.71 -9.24
N VAL A 223 20.89 17.39 -10.00
CA VAL A 223 19.61 17.95 -9.54
C VAL A 223 18.47 17.34 -10.36
N LEU A 224 17.29 17.30 -9.75
CA LEU A 224 16.04 16.87 -10.38
C LEU A 224 15.35 18.09 -10.98
N VAL A 225 14.92 17.97 -12.23
CA VAL A 225 14.22 19.02 -12.98
C VAL A 225 12.97 18.41 -13.59
N ARG A 226 11.89 19.18 -13.69
CA ARG A 226 10.67 18.72 -14.39
C ARG A 226 10.96 18.51 -15.88
N VAL A 227 10.36 17.48 -16.46
CA VAL A 227 10.43 17.19 -17.89
C VAL A 227 9.60 18.24 -18.63
N THR A 228 10.19 18.90 -19.62
CA THR A 228 9.48 19.87 -20.47
C THR A 228 8.78 19.15 -21.63
N PRO A 229 7.74 19.75 -22.25
CA PRO A 229 7.09 19.16 -23.43
C PRO A 229 8.08 18.94 -24.59
N ASP A 230 9.08 19.81 -24.72
CA ASP A 230 10.14 19.68 -25.72
C ASP A 230 10.97 18.41 -25.46
N ASP A 231 11.35 18.15 -24.20
CA ASP A 231 12.06 16.91 -23.83
C ASP A 231 11.23 15.66 -24.16
N GLU A 232 9.93 15.70 -23.88
CA GLU A 232 9.03 14.58 -24.14
C GLU A 232 8.94 14.27 -25.64
N SER A 233 8.84 15.31 -26.48
CA SER A 233 8.82 15.15 -27.93
C SER A 233 10.11 14.50 -28.47
N VAL A 234 11.26 14.91 -27.94
CA VAL A 234 12.57 14.34 -28.31
C VAL A 234 12.66 12.87 -27.88
N LEU A 235 12.16 12.54 -26.69
CA LEU A 235 12.11 11.15 -26.21
C LEU A 235 11.22 10.27 -27.10
N GLN A 236 10.03 10.75 -27.47
CA GLN A 236 9.11 10.04 -28.35
C GLN A 236 9.72 9.80 -29.74
N GLN A 237 10.42 10.79 -30.32
CA GLN A 237 11.13 10.64 -31.58
C GLN A 237 12.27 9.60 -31.50
N ASN A 238 13.05 9.63 -30.42
CA ASN A 238 14.11 8.65 -30.18
C ASN A 238 13.57 7.22 -30.05
N GLU A 239 12.41 7.06 -29.41
CA GLU A 239 11.75 5.76 -29.27
C GLU A 239 11.17 5.26 -30.59
N ALA A 240 10.51 6.12 -31.37
CA ALA A 240 10.00 5.79 -32.69
C ALA A 240 11.12 5.32 -33.64
N THR A 241 12.21 6.09 -33.71
CA THR A 241 13.36 5.73 -34.55
C THR A 241 14.06 4.46 -34.09
N TYR A 242 14.09 4.17 -32.78
CA TYR A 242 14.61 2.89 -32.26
C TYR A 242 13.71 1.72 -32.69
N ARG A 243 12.39 1.84 -32.53
CA ARG A 243 11.41 0.81 -32.92
C ARG A 243 11.47 0.53 -34.41
N GLU A 244 11.60 1.57 -35.24
CA GLU A 244 11.78 1.44 -36.69
C GLU A 244 13.06 0.65 -37.04
N LYS A 245 14.20 1.01 -36.46
CA LYS A 245 15.47 0.29 -36.67
C LYS A 245 15.39 -1.18 -36.25
N VAL A 246 14.67 -1.48 -35.17
CA VAL A 246 14.46 -2.87 -34.73
C VAL A 246 13.59 -3.62 -35.75
N LEU A 247 12.49 -3.01 -36.21
CA LEU A 247 11.62 -3.64 -37.21
C LEU A 247 12.32 -3.85 -38.55
N GLU A 248 13.16 -2.90 -38.98
CA GLU A 248 13.96 -2.98 -40.20
C GLU A 248 14.97 -4.13 -40.13
N LYS A 249 15.70 -4.27 -39.02
CA LYS A 249 16.60 -5.42 -38.80
C LYS A 249 15.90 -6.78 -38.85
N LEU A 250 14.60 -6.79 -38.56
CA LEU A 250 13.76 -7.98 -38.55
C LEU A 250 12.97 -8.16 -39.85
N ALA A 251 13.23 -7.39 -40.92
CA ALA A 251 12.50 -7.40 -42.19
C ALA A 251 12.77 -8.62 -43.10
N GLY A 252 12.94 -9.81 -42.53
CA GLY A 252 13.07 -11.06 -43.28
C GLY A 252 11.76 -11.52 -43.95
N PRO A 253 11.83 -12.29 -45.06
CA PRO A 253 10.66 -12.78 -45.80
C PRO A 253 9.93 -13.96 -45.12
N GLY A 254 10.54 -14.60 -44.12
CA GLY A 254 10.02 -15.80 -43.47
C GLY A 254 8.75 -15.58 -42.64
N LEU A 255 7.92 -16.62 -42.52
CA LEU A 255 6.72 -16.62 -41.66
C LEU A 255 7.07 -16.37 -40.19
N PHE A 256 8.18 -16.93 -39.70
CA PHE A 256 8.66 -16.71 -38.33
C PHE A 256 9.03 -15.23 -38.08
N ASP A 257 9.62 -14.55 -39.06
CA ASP A 257 9.93 -13.13 -38.96
C ASP A 257 8.66 -12.26 -38.95
N ARG A 258 7.63 -12.65 -39.71
CA ARG A 258 6.31 -11.97 -39.66
C ARG A 258 5.66 -12.11 -38.29
N VAL A 259 5.64 -13.32 -37.72
CA VAL A 259 5.07 -13.57 -36.38
C VAL A 259 5.86 -12.82 -35.32
N ARG A 260 7.19 -12.84 -35.37
CA ARG A 260 8.05 -12.10 -34.44
C ARG A 260 7.84 -10.59 -34.51
N ARG A 261 7.70 -10.02 -35.72
CA ARG A 261 7.36 -8.59 -35.91
C ARG A 261 5.98 -8.26 -35.37
N LEU A 262 4.97 -9.10 -35.64
CA LEU A 262 3.62 -8.90 -35.12
C LEU A 262 3.61 -8.96 -33.60
N ALA A 263 4.30 -9.93 -33.00
CA ALA A 263 4.45 -10.04 -31.56
C ALA A 263 5.11 -8.80 -30.97
N LEU A 264 6.22 -8.32 -31.54
CA LEU A 264 6.89 -7.10 -31.06
C LEU A 264 6.00 -5.86 -31.17
N ARG A 265 5.32 -5.68 -32.30
CA ARG A 265 4.36 -4.57 -32.47
C ARG A 265 3.22 -4.66 -31.47
N ALA A 266 2.66 -5.85 -31.26
CA ALA A 266 1.64 -6.08 -30.25
C ALA A 266 2.17 -5.75 -28.86
N THR A 267 3.38 -6.18 -28.50
CA THR A 267 3.98 -5.86 -27.19
C THR A 267 4.18 -4.35 -27.00
N TRP A 268 4.66 -3.63 -28.01
CA TRP A 268 4.82 -2.18 -27.90
C TRP A 268 3.47 -1.46 -27.81
N ALA A 269 2.48 -1.85 -28.61
CA ALA A 269 1.12 -1.30 -28.53
C ALA A 269 0.49 -1.56 -27.15
N THR A 270 0.69 -2.75 -26.57
CA THR A 270 0.20 -3.06 -25.22
C THR A 270 0.90 -2.22 -24.15
N LEU A 271 2.19 -1.91 -24.31
CA LEU A 271 2.94 -1.10 -23.36
C LEU A 271 2.53 0.38 -23.45
N ASP A 272 2.36 0.92 -24.65
CA ASP A 272 1.92 2.29 -24.89
C ASP A 272 0.51 2.53 -24.30
N HIS A 273 -0.37 1.53 -24.40
CA HIS A 273 -1.73 1.57 -23.85
C HIS A 273 -1.88 0.90 -22.48
N SER A 274 -0.77 0.68 -21.77
CA SER A 274 -0.77 0.06 -20.44
C SER A 274 -1.66 0.79 -19.43
N TYR A 275 -1.76 2.12 -19.52
CA TYR A 275 -2.65 2.90 -18.66
C TYR A 275 -4.14 2.61 -18.92
N VAL A 276 -4.54 2.44 -20.18
CA VAL A 276 -5.91 2.07 -20.56
C VAL A 276 -6.22 0.67 -20.05
N LEU A 277 -5.27 -0.26 -20.23
CA LEU A 277 -5.40 -1.62 -19.76
C LEU A 277 -5.55 -1.68 -18.23
N LEU A 278 -4.78 -0.87 -17.51
CA LEU A 278 -4.88 -0.78 -16.05
C LEU A 278 -6.25 -0.22 -15.64
N LEU A 279 -6.72 0.87 -16.25
CA LEU A 279 -8.05 1.43 -15.96
C LEU A 279 -9.16 0.42 -16.23
N LEU A 280 -9.10 -0.28 -17.37
CA LEU A 280 -10.03 -1.35 -17.72
C LEU A 280 -9.95 -2.51 -16.72
N GLY A 281 -8.75 -2.85 -16.27
CA GLY A 281 -8.52 -3.89 -15.26
C GLY A 281 -9.11 -3.53 -13.89
N VAL A 282 -8.94 -2.30 -13.43
CA VAL A 282 -9.55 -1.81 -12.18
C VAL A 282 -11.07 -1.78 -12.30
N ALA A 283 -11.61 -1.28 -13.42
CA ALA A 283 -13.04 -1.30 -13.68
C ALA A 283 -13.60 -2.73 -13.73
N GLY A 284 -12.89 -3.65 -14.39
CA GLY A 284 -13.24 -5.07 -14.44
C GLY A 284 -13.19 -5.75 -13.07
N TYR A 285 -12.16 -5.48 -12.27
CA TYR A 285 -12.07 -5.97 -10.90
C TYR A 285 -13.23 -5.44 -10.04
N LYS A 286 -13.51 -4.13 -10.09
CA LYS A 286 -14.64 -3.52 -9.38
C LYS A 286 -15.98 -4.08 -9.82
N PHE A 287 -16.12 -4.40 -11.10
CA PHE A 287 -17.29 -5.09 -11.63
C PHE A 287 -17.42 -6.51 -11.07
N VAL A 288 -16.33 -7.28 -11.01
CA VAL A 288 -16.33 -8.62 -10.40
C VAL A 288 -16.64 -8.53 -8.90
N GLU A 289 -15.99 -7.63 -8.17
CA GLU A 289 -16.25 -7.37 -6.76
C GLU A 289 -17.73 -7.03 -6.53
N TRP A 290 -18.30 -6.15 -7.35
CA TRP A 290 -19.73 -5.83 -7.32
C TRP A 290 -20.59 -7.07 -7.57
N MET A 291 -20.30 -7.88 -8.59
CA MET A 291 -21.04 -9.13 -8.89
C MET A 291 -21.07 -10.12 -7.72
N TYR A 292 -20.03 -10.14 -6.89
CA TYR A 292 -19.92 -11.00 -5.71
C TYR A 292 -20.27 -10.30 -4.39
N SER A 293 -20.54 -9.00 -4.41
CA SER A 293 -21.02 -8.25 -3.24
C SER A 293 -22.48 -8.58 -2.93
N GLU A 294 -22.91 -8.41 -1.67
CA GLU A 294 -24.31 -8.60 -1.28
C GLU A 294 -25.27 -7.72 -2.11
N GLU A 295 -24.82 -6.55 -2.55
CA GLU A 295 -25.56 -5.65 -3.43
C GLU A 295 -25.73 -6.23 -4.85
N GLY A 296 -24.69 -6.84 -5.40
CA GLY A 296 -24.75 -7.50 -6.72
C GLY A 296 -25.58 -8.76 -6.70
N VAL A 297 -25.52 -9.53 -5.60
CA VAL A 297 -26.40 -10.69 -5.37
C VAL A 297 -27.85 -10.24 -5.20
N ALA A 298 -28.12 -9.17 -4.43
CA ALA A 298 -29.45 -8.60 -4.29
C ALA A 298 -29.98 -8.01 -5.61
N ALA A 299 -29.13 -7.34 -6.40
CA ALA A 299 -29.48 -6.85 -7.73
C ALA A 299 -29.78 -7.99 -8.69
N LYS A 300 -29.00 -9.08 -8.64
CA LYS A 300 -29.26 -10.30 -9.40
C LYS A 300 -30.58 -10.93 -8.96
N LEU A 301 -30.87 -11.07 -7.66
CA LEU A 301 -32.17 -11.56 -7.16
C LEU A 301 -33.35 -10.69 -7.62
N ARG A 302 -33.19 -9.37 -7.65
CA ARG A 302 -34.22 -8.43 -8.14
C ARG A 302 -34.46 -8.54 -9.65
N LEU A 303 -33.39 -8.73 -10.43
CA LEU A 303 -33.44 -8.80 -11.90
C LEU A 303 -33.84 -10.20 -12.41
N THR A 304 -33.41 -11.26 -11.73
CA THR A 304 -33.73 -12.65 -12.09
C THR A 304 -34.96 -13.18 -11.36
N GLY A 305 -35.74 -12.30 -10.70
CA GLY A 305 -37.02 -12.59 -10.07
C GLY A 305 -37.15 -14.03 -9.61
N THR A 306 -36.54 -14.38 -8.47
CA THR A 306 -36.69 -15.75 -7.97
C THR A 306 -38.15 -15.98 -7.61
N ASP A 307 -38.86 -16.77 -8.42
CA ASP A 307 -40.07 -17.54 -8.11
C ASP A 307 -39.80 -18.58 -6.99
N ALA A 308 -38.95 -18.23 -6.00
CA ALA A 308 -38.88 -19.01 -4.78
C ALA A 308 -40.20 -18.76 -4.06
N PRO A 309 -41.03 -19.79 -3.80
CA PRO A 309 -42.26 -19.60 -3.05
C PRO A 309 -41.86 -19.01 -1.70
N ILE A 310 -42.37 -17.81 -1.43
CA ILE A 310 -42.24 -17.15 -0.13
C ILE A 310 -42.62 -18.22 0.90
N PRO A 311 -41.74 -18.55 1.87
CA PRO A 311 -42.08 -19.55 2.86
C PRO A 311 -43.40 -19.13 3.50
N PRO A 312 -44.35 -20.06 3.67
CA PRO A 312 -45.64 -19.72 4.27
C PRO A 312 -45.36 -19.03 5.62
N PRO A 313 -46.06 -17.93 5.92
CA PRO A 313 -45.81 -17.17 7.14
C PRO A 313 -45.85 -18.12 8.35
N PRO A 314 -44.96 -17.92 9.34
CA PRO A 314 -44.98 -18.75 10.53
C PRO A 314 -46.39 -18.73 11.13
N LEU A 315 -46.90 -19.91 11.48
CA LEU A 315 -48.21 -20.03 12.10
C LEU A 315 -48.25 -19.15 13.36
N PRO A 316 -49.29 -18.33 13.55
CA PRO A 316 -49.39 -17.49 14.73
C PRO A 316 -49.33 -18.37 15.99
N PRO A 317 -48.61 -17.94 17.05
CA PRO A 317 -48.51 -18.70 18.29
C PRO A 317 -49.92 -18.98 18.83
N GLN A 318 -50.19 -20.22 19.24
CA GLN A 318 -51.51 -20.61 19.77
C GLN A 318 -51.69 -20.04 21.20
N PHE A 319 -52.86 -19.45 21.48
CA PHE A 319 -53.16 -18.79 22.75
C PHE A 319 -54.20 -19.57 23.57
N PHE A 320 -54.06 -19.58 24.90
CA PHE A 320 -55.07 -20.06 25.84
C PHE A 320 -55.19 -19.11 27.05
N GLY A 321 -56.42 -18.83 27.52
CA GLY A 321 -56.68 -18.11 28.77
C GLY A 321 -56.46 -16.58 28.74
N GLN A 322 -55.88 -16.03 29.81
CA GLN A 322 -55.68 -14.58 30.03
C GLN A 322 -54.89 -13.88 28.90
N ALA A 323 -54.06 -14.61 28.17
CA ALA A 323 -53.34 -14.14 26.98
C ALA A 323 -54.27 -13.61 25.86
N LEU A 324 -55.47 -14.19 25.71
CA LEU A 324 -56.44 -13.76 24.70
C LEU A 324 -56.95 -12.34 24.98
N THR A 325 -57.20 -12.01 26.24
CA THR A 325 -57.69 -10.69 26.66
C THR A 325 -56.65 -9.57 26.50
N LEU A 326 -55.36 -9.92 26.55
CA LEU A 326 -54.25 -8.99 26.33
C LEU A 326 -53.94 -8.81 24.84
N ALA A 327 -54.18 -9.84 24.03
CA ALA A 327 -54.01 -9.81 22.59
C ALA A 327 -55.17 -9.09 21.85
N THR A 328 -56.37 -9.03 22.42
CA THR A 328 -57.55 -8.34 21.86
C THR A 328 -57.72 -6.90 22.31
N MET A 329 -56.77 -6.35 23.09
CA MET A 329 -56.79 -4.94 23.48
C MET A 329 -56.46 -4.01 22.30
N ASP A 330 -56.96 -2.77 22.38
CA ASP A 330 -56.70 -1.75 21.36
C ASP A 330 -55.19 -1.64 21.04
N PRO A 331 -54.81 -1.65 19.76
CA PRO A 331 -53.41 -1.71 19.34
C PRO A 331 -52.61 -0.45 19.71
N THR A 332 -53.28 0.63 20.12
CA THR A 332 -52.69 1.90 20.59
C THR A 332 -52.31 1.88 22.07
N LEU A 333 -52.82 0.92 22.83
CA LEU A 333 -52.55 0.76 24.26
C LEU A 333 -51.44 -0.27 24.49
N CYS A 334 -50.77 -0.15 25.63
CA CYS A 334 -49.82 -1.16 26.09
C CYS A 334 -50.56 -2.25 26.88
N PRO A 335 -50.41 -3.54 26.56
CA PRO A 335 -51.10 -4.63 27.28
C PRO A 335 -50.74 -4.74 28.77
N LEU A 336 -49.54 -4.27 29.17
CA LEU A 336 -49.09 -4.35 30.56
C LEU A 336 -49.60 -3.20 31.43
N CYS A 337 -49.46 -1.94 30.96
CA CYS A 337 -49.83 -0.77 31.75
C CYS A 337 -51.20 -0.18 31.39
N LYS A 338 -51.84 -0.68 30.32
CA LYS A 338 -53.15 -0.25 29.79
C LYS A 338 -53.26 1.23 29.46
N LYS A 339 -52.12 1.92 29.31
CA LYS A 339 -52.02 3.32 28.89
C LYS A 339 -51.61 3.40 27.42
N LYS A 340 -51.78 4.58 26.79
CA LYS A 340 -51.26 4.87 25.44
C LYS A 340 -49.77 4.51 25.39
N ARG A 341 -49.38 3.78 24.36
CA ARG A 341 -48.01 3.28 24.23
C ARG A 341 -47.02 4.44 24.09
N VAL A 342 -45.98 4.43 24.91
CA VAL A 342 -44.86 5.39 24.86
C VAL A 342 -43.58 4.60 24.73
N ASN A 343 -42.71 5.01 23.79
CA ASN A 343 -41.47 4.32 23.46
C ASN A 343 -41.73 2.84 23.12
N PRO A 344 -42.41 2.58 21.98
CA PRO A 344 -42.84 1.23 21.62
C PRO A 344 -41.64 0.29 21.49
N ALA A 345 -41.78 -0.92 22.02
CA ALA A 345 -40.79 -1.99 21.90
C ALA A 345 -41.48 -3.31 21.60
N ILE A 346 -40.89 -4.08 20.70
CA ILE A 346 -41.39 -5.38 20.28
C ILE A 346 -40.67 -6.50 21.02
N ALA A 347 -41.45 -7.47 21.51
CA ALA A 347 -40.94 -8.72 22.03
C ALA A 347 -40.69 -9.71 20.88
N PRO A 348 -39.85 -10.74 21.06
CA PRO A 348 -39.61 -11.80 20.06
C PRO A 348 -40.87 -12.51 19.55
N SER A 349 -41.96 -12.43 20.31
CA SER A 349 -43.29 -12.94 19.98
C SER A 349 -44.07 -12.11 18.97
N GLY A 350 -43.56 -10.94 18.58
CA GLY A 350 -44.22 -10.01 17.66
C GLY A 350 -45.17 -9.02 18.32
N TYR A 351 -45.38 -9.10 19.64
CA TYR A 351 -46.23 -8.16 20.37
C TYR A 351 -45.48 -6.92 20.84
N VAL A 352 -46.18 -5.78 20.80
CA VAL A 352 -45.59 -4.47 21.07
C VAL A 352 -46.10 -3.89 22.40
N PHE A 353 -45.18 -3.38 23.21
CA PHE A 353 -45.41 -2.83 24.55
C PHE A 353 -44.70 -1.48 24.71
N CYS A 354 -44.88 -0.80 25.85
CA CYS A 354 -43.95 0.25 26.25
C CYS A 354 -42.62 -0.38 26.65
N TYR A 355 -41.49 0.16 26.19
CA TYR A 355 -40.16 -0.35 26.49
C TYR A 355 -39.92 -0.60 27.99
N PRO A 356 -40.23 0.34 28.92
CA PRO A 356 -40.02 0.09 30.35
C PRO A 356 -40.87 -1.06 30.90
N CYS A 357 -42.10 -1.23 30.37
CA CYS A 357 -43.03 -2.25 30.85
C CYS A 357 -42.57 -3.66 30.47
N ILE A 358 -42.21 -3.86 29.19
CA ILE A 358 -41.77 -5.18 28.73
C ILE A 358 -40.38 -5.54 29.25
N TYR A 359 -39.47 -4.57 29.33
CA TYR A 359 -38.14 -4.79 29.89
C TYR A 359 -38.21 -5.30 31.33
N HIS A 360 -38.98 -4.62 32.19
CA HIS A 360 -39.11 -5.03 33.59
C HIS A 360 -39.87 -6.36 33.76
N HIS A 361 -40.83 -6.65 32.89
CA HIS A 361 -41.55 -7.92 32.91
C HIS A 361 -40.63 -9.10 32.55
N VAL A 362 -39.85 -8.96 31.48
CA VAL A 362 -38.91 -9.98 30.98
C VAL A 362 -37.75 -10.16 31.95
N GLU A 363 -37.24 -9.08 32.56
CA GLU A 363 -36.20 -9.15 33.60
C GLU A 363 -36.66 -9.98 34.81
N LYS A 364 -37.96 -9.90 35.17
CA LYS A 364 -38.50 -10.60 36.32
C LYS A 364 -38.98 -12.03 36.03
N HIS A 365 -39.56 -12.29 34.86
CA HIS A 365 -40.22 -13.57 34.54
C HIS A 365 -39.53 -14.37 33.42
N GLY A 366 -38.63 -13.75 32.64
CA GLY A 366 -37.90 -14.42 31.55
C GLY A 366 -38.77 -14.88 30.37
N GLU A 367 -40.00 -14.36 30.25
CA GLU A 367 -40.99 -14.78 29.26
C GLU A 367 -41.84 -13.61 28.75
N CYS A 368 -42.47 -13.80 27.59
CA CYS A 368 -43.41 -12.83 27.04
C CYS A 368 -44.76 -12.90 27.80
N PRO A 369 -45.34 -11.76 28.22
CA PRO A 369 -46.61 -11.74 28.96
C PRO A 369 -47.83 -12.23 28.16
N ILE A 370 -47.72 -12.31 26.83
CA ILE A 370 -48.82 -12.70 25.94
C ILE A 370 -48.62 -14.13 25.42
N THR A 371 -47.43 -14.47 24.92
CA THR A 371 -47.18 -15.80 24.33
C THR A 371 -46.48 -16.78 25.25
N GLN A 372 -45.99 -16.34 26.42
CA GLN A 372 -45.16 -17.15 27.33
C GLN A 372 -43.90 -17.75 26.68
N ILE A 373 -43.53 -17.26 25.49
CA ILE A 373 -42.28 -17.64 24.84
C ILE A 373 -41.15 -17.08 25.68
N LYS A 374 -40.11 -17.89 25.91
CA LYS A 374 -38.90 -17.45 26.61
C LYS A 374 -38.28 -16.25 25.90
N CYS A 375 -38.06 -15.18 26.65
CA CYS A 375 -37.52 -13.92 26.14
C CYS A 375 -36.41 -13.45 27.07
N GLU A 376 -35.37 -12.86 26.50
CA GLU A 376 -34.29 -12.23 27.25
C GLU A 376 -34.37 -10.71 27.04
N PRO A 377 -33.90 -9.89 27.99
CA PRO A 377 -33.94 -8.43 27.84
C PRO A 377 -33.20 -7.93 26.59
N ALA A 378 -32.16 -8.65 26.15
CA ALA A 378 -31.37 -8.35 24.95
C ALA A 378 -32.14 -8.57 23.64
N THR A 379 -33.20 -9.38 23.63
CA THR A 379 -33.99 -9.67 22.43
C THR A 379 -35.16 -8.71 22.25
N ILE A 380 -35.34 -7.74 23.15
CA ILE A 380 -36.34 -6.68 23.05
C ILE A 380 -35.81 -5.59 22.11
N VAL A 381 -36.53 -5.34 21.03
CA VAL A 381 -36.15 -4.32 20.04
C VAL A 381 -37.01 -3.07 20.22
N LYS A 382 -36.38 -1.90 20.38
CA LYS A 382 -37.10 -0.62 20.35
C LYS A 382 -37.54 -0.32 18.92
N ILE A 383 -38.80 0.10 18.79
CA ILE A 383 -39.34 0.63 17.55
C ILE A 383 -39.18 2.14 17.62
N TYR A 384 -38.47 2.69 16.65
CA TYR A 384 -38.41 4.13 16.43
C TYR A 384 -39.40 4.46 15.32
N ASP A 385 -40.49 5.15 15.67
CA ASP A 385 -41.37 5.73 14.65
C ASP A 385 -40.64 6.95 14.07
N ASP A 386 -40.03 6.78 12.90
CA ASP A 386 -39.45 7.90 12.13
C ASP A 386 -40.52 8.80 11.51
N ALA A 387 -41.80 8.43 11.62
CA ALA A 387 -42.94 9.26 11.26
C ALA A 387 -43.38 10.14 12.44
N ARG A 388 -42.52 11.08 12.85
CA ARG A 388 -43.05 12.35 13.37
C ARG A 388 -43.30 13.24 12.16
N ASP A 389 -44.49 13.08 11.57
CA ASP A 389 -45.08 14.21 10.85
C ASP A 389 -45.19 15.40 11.84
N PRO A 390 -44.95 16.63 11.36
CA PRO A 390 -44.51 17.80 12.13
C PRO A 390 -45.42 18.26 13.27
#